data_AF-T0ZXK8-F1
#
_entry.id   AF-T0ZXK8-F1
#
_cell.length_a   1.000
_cell.length_b   1.000
_cell.length_c   1.000
_cell.angle_alpha   90.00
_cell.angle_beta   90.00
_cell.angle_gamma   90.00
#
_symmetry.space_group_name_H-M   'P 1'
#
loop_
_entity.id
_entity.type
_entity.pdbx_description
1 polymer ?
#
loop_
_entity_poly.entity_id
_entity_poly.type
_entity_poly.pdbx_seq_one_letter_code
_entity_poly.pdbx_strand_id
1 'polypeptide(L)' 'MYNLSDESVEKEIYDRLSFCNFLHYPETIPDSRTIWAFMERLSSSRKDKKIWKHIWKQFEDKGIVVKTRAV' A
#
# COMPACT_ATOMS: atom_id res chain seq x y z
N MET A 1 -8.71 -10.86 1.30
CA MET A 1 -9.31 -9.51 1.31
C MET A 1 -8.65 -8.76 2.45
N TYR A 2 -7.93 -7.67 2.17
CA TYR A 2 -7.33 -6.86 3.22
C TYR A 2 -8.46 -6.06 3.86
N ASN A 3 -8.91 -6.52 5.03
CA ASN A 3 -9.97 -5.89 5.82
C ASN A 3 -9.40 -4.74 6.67
N LEU A 4 -8.74 -3.80 6.02
CA LEU A 4 -8.54 -2.47 6.59
C LEU A 4 -9.78 -1.67 6.20
N SER A 5 -10.54 -1.18 7.17
CA SER A 5 -11.59 -0.20 6.87
C SER A 5 -10.93 1.00 6.19
N ASP A 6 -11.62 1.65 5.25
CA ASP A 6 -11.10 2.85 4.57
C ASP A 6 -10.56 3.88 5.58
N GLU A 7 -11.20 3.98 6.75
CA GLU A 7 -10.82 4.84 7.86
C GLU A 7 -9.48 4.43 8.55
N SER A 8 -9.15 3.15 8.55
CA SER A 8 -7.88 2.62 9.07
C SER A 8 -6.74 2.82 8.07
N VAL A 9 -7.03 2.71 6.77
CA VAL A 9 -6.08 3.10 5.71
C VAL A 9 -5.82 4.60 5.78
N GLU A 10 -6.85 5.43 5.95
CA GLU A 10 -6.71 6.87 6.18
C GLU A 10 -5.86 7.20 7.42
N LYS A 11 -5.99 6.42 8.50
CA LYS A 11 -5.18 6.55 9.72
C LYS A 11 -3.73 6.06 9.58
N GLU A 12 -3.46 5.03 8.79
CA GLU A 12 -2.09 4.62 8.50
C GLU A 12 -1.41 5.59 7.52
N ILE A 13 -2.18 6.18 6.60
CA ILE A 13 -1.76 7.31 5.77
C ILE A 13 -1.58 8.59 6.59
N TYR A 14 -2.00 8.60 7.86
CA TYR A 14 -1.81 9.71 8.80
C TYR A 14 -0.33 9.94 9.15
N ASP A 15 0.58 9.00 8.84
CA ASP A 15 1.98 9.34 8.56
C ASP A 15 2.11 10.03 7.20
N ARG A 16 1.33 11.11 7.03
CA ARG A 16 1.18 11.86 5.77
C ARG A 16 2.53 12.32 5.25
N LEU A 17 3.48 12.56 6.14
CA LEU A 17 4.81 13.02 5.78
C LEU A 17 5.61 11.95 5.05
N SER A 18 5.64 10.71 5.54
CA SER A 18 6.33 9.60 4.87
C SER A 18 5.64 9.23 3.56
N PHE A 19 4.31 9.26 3.52
CA PHE A 19 3.57 8.99 2.27
C PHE A 19 3.74 10.12 1.25
N CYS A 20 3.71 11.39 1.67
CA CYS A 20 4.04 12.51 0.79
C CYS A 20 5.49 12.42 0.30
N ASN A 21 6.44 12.04 1.15
CA ASN A 21 7.82 11.81 0.75
C ASN A 21 7.92 10.70 -0.31
N PHE A 22 7.19 9.59 -0.13
CA PHE A 22 7.09 8.53 -1.15
C PHE A 22 6.54 9.04 -2.49
N LEU A 23 5.61 9.99 -2.46
CA LEU A 23 5.06 10.65 -3.64
C LEU A 23 5.91 11.84 -4.14
N HIS A 24 7.08 12.07 -3.54
CA HIS A 24 7.95 13.23 -3.81
C HIS A 24 7.27 14.60 -3.60
N TYR A 25 6.53 14.73 -2.50
CA TYR A 25 5.88 15.96 -2.05
C TYR A 25 4.98 16.60 -3.13
N PRO A 26 3.88 15.94 -3.51
CA PRO A 26 2.93 16.51 -4.44
C PRO A 26 2.32 17.81 -3.88
N GLU A 27 2.05 18.78 -4.75
CA GLU A 27 1.42 20.06 -4.34
C GLU A 27 0.05 19.85 -3.66
N THR A 28 -0.65 18.78 -4.02
CA THR A 28 -1.93 18.39 -3.43
C THR A 28 -1.80 17.06 -2.71
N ILE A 29 -2.12 17.06 -1.42
CA ILE A 29 -2.18 15.82 -0.62
C ILE A 29 -3.38 15.00 -1.12
N PRO A 30 -3.17 13.76 -1.58
CA PRO A 30 -4.26 12.93 -2.06
C PRO A 30 -5.24 12.62 -0.93
N ASP A 31 -6.53 12.81 -1.22
CA ASP A 31 -7.61 12.37 -0.34
C ASP A 31 -7.88 10.86 -0.50
N SER A 32 -8.74 10.31 0.35
CA SER A 32 -9.07 8.89 0.33
C SER A 32 -9.70 8.42 -0.98
N ARG A 33 -10.44 9.30 -1.68
CA ARG A 33 -10.99 8.97 -3.01
C ARG A 33 -9.88 8.82 -4.05
N THR A 34 -8.87 9.67 -3.99
CA THR A 34 -7.70 9.61 -4.87
C THR A 34 -6.90 8.34 -4.64
N ILE A 35 -6.69 7.97 -3.38
CA ILE A 35 -6.04 6.73 -2.98
C ILE A 35 -6.85 5.51 -3.46
N TRP A 36 -8.16 5.53 -3.26
CA TRP A 36 -9.05 4.46 -3.69
C TRP A 36 -9.03 4.28 -5.21
N ALA A 37 -9.12 5.38 -5.98
CA ALA A 37 -9.04 5.33 -7.44
C ALA A 37 -7.68 4.77 -7.93
N PHE A 38 -6.59 5.06 -7.22
CA PHE A 38 -5.29 4.47 -7.51
C PHE A 38 -5.29 2.95 -7.26
N MET A 39 -5.85 2.51 -6.14
CA MET A 39 -6.00 1.08 -5.82
C MET A 39 -6.86 0.34 -6.84
N GLU A 40 -7.99 0.93 -7.26
CA GLU A 40 -8.85 0.38 -8.31
C GLU A 40 -8.11 0.20 -9.63
N ARG A 41 -7.31 1.19 -10.03
CA ARG A 41 -6.48 1.11 -11.24
C ARG A 41 -5.41 0.00 -11.13
N LEU A 42 -4.83 -0.20 -9.94
CA LEU A 42 -3.88 -1.29 -9.72
C LEU A 42 -4.53 -2.66 -9.79
N SER A 43 -5.72 -2.81 -9.20
CA SER A 43 -6.50 -4.05 -9.19
C SER A 43 -6.99 -4.43 -10.60
N SER A 44 -7.61 -3.47 -11.30
CA SER A 44 -8.11 -3.67 -12.68
C SER A 44 -7.00 -4.04 -13.68
N SER A 45 -5.79 -3.49 -13.49
CA SER A 45 -4.63 -3.83 -14.32
C SER A 45 -3.87 -5.09 -13.88
N ARG A 46 -4.32 -5.78 -12.81
CA ARG A 46 -3.63 -6.89 -12.11
C ARG A 46 -2.18 -6.56 -11.72
N LYS A 47 -1.83 -5.28 -11.61
CA LYS A 47 -0.47 -4.85 -11.25
C LYS A 47 -0.22 -4.99 -9.76
N ASP A 48 -1.28 -4.87 -8.96
CA ASP A 48 -1.30 -5.19 -7.52
C ASP A 48 -0.62 -6.54 -7.23
N LYS A 49 -1.01 -7.61 -7.94
CA LYS A 49 -0.45 -8.96 -7.76
C LYS A 49 1.01 -9.06 -8.15
N LYS A 50 1.41 -8.37 -9.22
CA LYS A 50 2.81 -8.34 -9.67
C LYS A 50 3.69 -7.62 -8.66
N ILE A 51 3.25 -6.45 -8.18
CA ILE A 51 3.95 -5.67 -7.17
C ILE A 51 4.10 -6.51 -5.90
N TRP A 52 3.02 -7.14 -5.43
CA TRP A 52 3.06 -8.01 -4.26
C TRP A 52 4.05 -9.17 -4.41
N LYS A 53 4.06 -9.83 -5.57
CA LYS A 53 5.02 -10.90 -5.87
C LYS A 53 6.48 -10.41 -5.81
N HIS A 54 6.75 -9.21 -6.34
CA HIS A 54 8.10 -8.64 -6.30
C HIS A 54 8.52 -8.25 -4.88
N ILE A 55 7.62 -7.67 -4.09
CA ILE A 55 7.87 -7.37 -2.68
C ILE A 55 8.16 -8.65 -1.90
N TRP A 56 7.35 -9.70 -2.10
CA TRP A 56 7.57 -11.00 -1.45
C TRP A 56 8.93 -11.60 -1.80
N LYS A 57 9.29 -11.57 -3.08
CA LYS A 57 10.61 -12.03 -3.53
C LYS A 57 11.75 -11.26 -2.87
N GLN A 58 11.62 -9.94 -2.69
CA GLN A 58 12.65 -9.16 -2.00
C GLN A 58 12.77 -9.51 -0.51
N PHE A 59 11.68 -9.88 0.15
CA PHE A 59 11.72 -10.39 1.52
C PHE A 59 12.44 -11.74 1.59
N GLU A 60 12.10 -12.66 0.68
CA GLU A 60 12.77 -13.97 0.57
C GLU A 60 14.27 -13.82 0.28
N ASP A 61 14.63 -12.97 -0.68
CA ASP A 61 16.03 -12.70 -1.05
C ASP A 61 16.82 -12.08 0.12
N LYS A 62 16.14 -11.41 1.08
CA LYS A 62 16.74 -10.86 2.31
C LYS A 62 16.68 -11.81 3.51
N GLY A 63 16.14 -13.02 3.36
CA GLY A 63 15.94 -13.98 4.45
C GLY A 63 14.91 -13.55 5.50
N ILE A 64 14.03 -12.59 5.17
CA ILE A 64 13.01 -12.07 6.07
C ILE A 64 11.79 -12.98 6.00
N VAL A 65 11.57 -13.78 7.04
CA VAL A 65 10.38 -14.62 7.17
C VAL A 65 9.26 -13.82 7.84
N VAL A 66 8.29 -13.37 7.05
CA VAL A 66 7.08 -12.75 7.58
C VAL A 66 6.26 -13.83 8.29
N LYS A 67 6.28 -13.85 9.62
CA LYS A 67 5.40 -14.71 10.41
C LYS A 67 3.99 -14.12 10.42
N THR A 68 3.09 -14.73 9.67
CA THR A 68 1.65 -14.49 9.83
C THR A 68 1.23 -15.03 11.19
N ARG A 69 0.87 -14.16 12.13
CA ARG A 69 0.12 -14.58 13.32
C ARG A 69 -1.31 -14.82 12.84
N ALA A 70 -1.68 -16.09 12.66
CA ALA A 70 -3.07 -16.46 12.45
C ALA A 70 -3.84 -16.05 13.70
N VAL A 71 -4.79 -15.13 13.52
CA VAL A 71 -5.82 -14.78 14.50
C VAL A 71 -7.15 -15.06 13.85
#